data_AF-D8RK17-F1
#
_entry.id   AF-D8RK17-F1
#
_cell.length_a   1.000
_cell.length_b   1.000
_cell.length_c   1.000
_cell.angle_alpha   90.00
_cell.angle_beta   90.00
_cell.angle_gamma   90.00
#
_symmetry.space_group_name_H-M   'P 1'
#
loop_
_entity.id
_entity.type
_entity.pdbx_description
1 polymer ?
#
loop_
_entity_poly.entity_id
_entity_poly.type
_entity_poly.pdbx_seq_one_letter_code
_entity_poly.pdbx_strand_id
1 'polypeptide(L)'
;MLNVSGSYKGIWRTQNPENGSVRFPDFQNSMGTFVVELSSSTTEIHGVHYVQGHILLWDGMYVKGNDPQLLQMRMEGVYVWPFRQLRMVLSSASEADFLKVDDSFPSNPYHLLGIFSLQVLQESPRSHPHTRKRNGAVMEMSKTCKVHLSTQIVSAIAGIFYFSYVDMRLNFNLTDDHHAYQMRGSIESPMIEDEGECFPSIAINATSVNVEAYYTKAVNYTLMVTFISFLQVLFLIRQMEHSSTQSGAAKVSLLMIGQQAIMDAYLCLLHLTAGILVESLFNAFATAAFFKFVIFSIFEMRYLLAIWKARRPATSGEGWEAMRRELSVLYSRFYGFLLGGILIMYELHSMLRYILVVFYAFWIPQIVANVARDSRKPLHPHYILGITLTRLAIPLYAFGCPRNFMRIEVDVGWCIGISSFLLLQAFFLLLQHYLGSRWFIPRKFLPEKYSYFRRIDRTALQIGLNGDNMVVDCVICMAAVDIGQRSSDCMVTPCDHVFHSGCLQRWMDIKMECPTCRRSLPPL
;
A
#
# COMPACT_ATOMS: atom_id res chain seq x y z
N MET A 1 -11.54 35.02 19.76
CA MET A 1 -10.48 35.48 18.83
C MET A 1 -10.39 34.48 17.70
N LEU A 2 -10.56 34.91 16.45
CA LEU A 2 -10.51 33.99 15.31
C LEU A 2 -9.06 33.92 14.81
N ASN A 3 -8.40 32.77 14.98
CA ASN A 3 -7.12 32.51 14.34
C ASN A 3 -7.40 32.17 12.87
N VAL A 4 -6.99 33.04 11.95
CA VAL A 4 -7.22 32.88 10.51
C VAL A 4 -6.06 32.11 9.85
N SER A 5 -4.99 31.84 10.62
CA SER A 5 -3.83 31.08 10.15
C SER A 5 -4.25 29.69 9.66
N GLY A 6 -3.70 29.30 8.51
CA GLY A 6 -3.97 28.01 7.89
C GLY A 6 -3.84 28.05 6.37
N SER A 7 -3.89 26.87 5.77
CA SER A 7 -3.86 26.72 4.31
C SER A 7 -5.30 26.65 3.78
N TYR A 8 -5.61 27.44 2.77
CA TYR A 8 -6.89 27.44 2.08
C TYR A 8 -6.67 26.99 0.64
N LYS A 9 -7.50 26.05 0.17
CA LYS A 9 -7.46 25.56 -1.20
C LYS A 9 -8.81 25.80 -1.87
N GLY A 10 -8.78 26.24 -3.12
CA GLY A 10 -9.95 26.69 -3.83
C GLY A 10 -9.77 26.79 -5.33
N ILE A 11 -10.72 27.46 -5.95
CA ILE A 11 -10.78 27.73 -7.38
C ILE A 11 -10.78 29.25 -7.56
N TRP A 12 -10.06 29.71 -8.56
CA TRP A 12 -10.14 31.09 -9.05
C TRP A 12 -10.83 31.14 -10.41
N ARG A 13 -11.55 32.24 -10.69
CA ARG A 13 -12.20 32.51 -11.99
C ARG A 13 -11.97 33.96 -12.39
N THR A 14 -11.67 34.19 -13.67
CA THR A 14 -11.63 35.55 -14.21
C THR A 14 -13.05 36.13 -14.31
N GLN A 15 -13.22 37.38 -13.88
CA GLN A 15 -14.42 38.17 -14.11
C GLN A 15 -14.17 39.07 -15.33
N ASN A 16 -15.06 39.04 -16.33
CA ASN A 16 -14.98 39.79 -17.59
C ASN A 16 -13.72 39.54 -18.45
N PRO A 17 -13.67 38.42 -19.19
CA PRO A 17 -12.53 38.10 -20.07
C PRO A 17 -12.41 38.98 -21.33
N GLU A 18 -13.37 39.87 -21.62
CA GLU A 18 -13.56 40.38 -22.99
C GLU A 18 -13.06 41.81 -23.31
N ASN A 19 -12.39 42.59 -22.46
CA ASN A 19 -12.09 43.99 -22.87
C ASN A 19 -10.86 44.71 -22.27
N GLY A 20 -9.75 44.02 -21.96
CA GLY A 20 -8.55 44.69 -21.45
C GLY A 20 -7.25 44.20 -22.10
N SER A 21 -6.36 45.13 -22.47
CA SER A 21 -4.97 44.81 -22.77
C SER A 21 -4.23 44.42 -21.48
N VAL A 22 -4.12 43.13 -21.20
CA VAL A 22 -3.44 42.61 -20.00
C VAL A 22 -1.93 42.77 -20.16
N ARG A 23 -1.26 43.48 -19.23
CA ARG A 23 0.21 43.60 -19.23
C ARG A 23 0.88 42.33 -18.69
N PHE A 24 0.30 41.67 -17.67
CA PHE A 24 0.84 40.48 -17.00
C PHE A 24 -0.25 39.77 -16.17
N PRO A 25 -0.28 38.44 -15.97
CA PRO A 25 0.15 37.33 -16.82
C PRO A 25 -0.99 36.86 -17.77
N ASP A 26 -0.59 36.24 -18.87
CA ASP A 26 -1.48 35.70 -19.90
C ASP A 26 -2.03 34.33 -19.44
N PHE A 27 -3.08 34.33 -18.62
CA PHE A 27 -3.79 33.10 -18.25
C PHE A 27 -4.55 32.57 -19.46
N GLN A 28 -4.22 31.36 -19.90
CA GLN A 28 -4.88 30.71 -21.03
C GLN A 28 -6.28 30.24 -20.69
N ASN A 29 -6.54 29.86 -19.43
CA ASN A 29 -7.85 29.42 -18.97
C ASN A 29 -8.57 30.49 -18.16
N SER A 30 -9.90 30.50 -18.25
CA SER A 30 -10.76 31.36 -17.44
C SER A 30 -10.94 30.89 -15.99
N MET A 31 -10.44 29.70 -15.65
CA MET A 31 -10.53 29.10 -14.32
C MET A 31 -9.27 28.30 -13.99
N GLY A 32 -8.87 28.32 -12.72
CA GLY A 32 -7.74 27.51 -12.25
C GLY A 32 -7.73 27.25 -10.74
N THR A 33 -6.64 26.65 -10.26
CA THR A 33 -6.51 26.27 -8.84
C THR A 33 -5.85 27.39 -8.03
N PHE A 34 -6.45 27.72 -6.89
CA PHE A 34 -5.95 28.72 -5.93
C PHE A 34 -5.56 28.05 -4.61
N VAL A 35 -4.35 28.34 -4.12
CA VAL A 35 -3.90 27.94 -2.79
C VAL A 35 -3.32 29.16 -2.09
N VAL A 36 -3.72 29.40 -0.85
CA VAL A 36 -3.14 30.46 -0.01
C VAL A 36 -2.79 29.91 1.36
N GLU A 37 -1.60 30.25 1.84
CA GLU A 37 -1.17 29.97 3.20
C GLU A 37 -1.11 31.28 3.97
N LEU A 38 -1.87 31.36 5.06
CA LEU A 38 -1.96 32.53 5.91
C LEU A 38 -1.33 32.26 7.27
N SER A 39 -0.59 33.24 7.78
CA SER A 39 -0.10 33.32 9.15
C SER A 39 -0.56 34.64 9.75
N SER A 40 -1.32 34.57 10.85
CA SER A 40 -1.86 35.74 11.53
C SER A 40 -1.21 35.96 12.89
N SER A 41 -0.75 37.18 13.17
CA SER A 41 -0.29 37.63 14.49
C SER A 41 -1.24 38.67 15.09
N THR A 42 -1.33 38.71 16.41
CA THR A 42 -2.14 39.72 17.13
C THR A 42 -1.45 41.07 17.09
N THR A 43 -2.24 42.14 16.88
CA THR A 43 -1.74 43.52 16.98
C THR A 43 -2.16 44.15 18.31
N GLU A 44 -1.61 45.32 18.62
CA GLU A 44 -2.01 46.12 19.80
C GLU A 44 -3.46 46.60 19.71
N ILE A 45 -4.04 46.65 18.50
CA ILE A 45 -5.42 47.07 18.29
C ILE A 45 -6.35 45.87 18.46
N HIS A 46 -7.26 45.96 19.44
CA HIS A 46 -8.25 44.91 19.68
C HIS A 46 -9.12 44.62 18.44
N GLY A 47 -9.18 43.34 18.05
CA GLY A 47 -9.95 42.88 16.89
C GLY A 47 -9.19 42.95 15.56
N VAL A 48 -7.98 43.51 15.54
CA VAL A 48 -7.17 43.63 14.33
C VAL A 48 -5.99 42.66 14.40
N HIS A 49 -5.86 41.82 13.38
CA HIS A 49 -4.78 40.85 13.27
C HIS A 49 -3.93 41.18 12.04
N TYR A 50 -2.61 41.22 12.22
CA TYR A 50 -1.69 41.32 11.10
C TYR A 50 -1.60 39.95 10.43
N VAL A 51 -1.68 39.92 9.11
CA VAL A 51 -1.69 38.68 8.33
C VAL A 51 -0.65 38.77 7.24
N GLN A 52 0.19 37.75 7.15
CA GLN A 52 1.13 37.54 6.06
C GLN A 52 0.84 36.21 5.40
N GLY A 53 1.08 36.11 4.10
CA GLY A 53 0.83 34.86 3.40
C GLY A 53 1.40 34.79 2.00
N HIS A 54 1.40 33.57 1.47
CA HIS A 54 1.79 33.28 0.10
C HIS A 54 0.58 32.76 -0.68
N ILE A 55 0.36 33.33 -1.87
CA ILE A 55 -0.66 32.91 -2.81
C ILE A 55 0.01 32.18 -3.96
N LEU A 56 -0.55 31.02 -4.30
CA LEU A 56 -0.18 30.18 -5.43
C LEU A 56 -1.38 30.08 -6.37
N LEU A 57 -1.21 30.59 -7.59
CA LEU A 57 -2.19 30.54 -8.65
C LEU A 57 -1.69 29.59 -9.76
N TRP A 58 -2.48 28.57 -10.05
CA TRP A 58 -2.25 27.65 -11.16
C TRP A 58 -3.23 27.94 -12.29
N ASP A 59 -2.74 28.03 -13.52
CA ASP A 59 -3.57 28.11 -14.71
C ASP A 59 -4.14 26.72 -15.06
N GLY A 60 -5.47 26.57 -14.98
CA GLY A 60 -6.16 25.29 -15.19
C GLY A 60 -6.47 24.48 -13.92
N MET A 61 -7.33 23.47 -14.10
CA MET A 61 -7.88 22.62 -13.02
C MET A 61 -7.00 21.41 -12.67
N TYR A 62 -6.10 21.02 -13.56
CA TYR A 62 -5.22 19.89 -13.38
C TYR A 62 -3.78 20.39 -13.27
N VAL A 63 -3.17 20.18 -12.11
CA VAL A 63 -1.74 20.44 -11.91
C VAL A 63 -0.98 19.35 -12.66
N LYS A 64 -0.49 19.61 -13.88
CA LYS A 64 0.49 18.70 -14.51
C LYS A 64 1.86 19.04 -13.93
N GLY A 65 2.60 18.01 -13.52
CA GLY A 65 3.84 18.15 -12.72
C GLY A 65 4.89 19.11 -13.29
N ASN A 66 4.88 19.38 -14.60
CA ASN A 66 5.82 20.27 -15.27
C ASN A 66 5.22 21.61 -15.70
N ASP A 67 4.03 22.02 -15.23
CA ASP A 67 3.40 23.22 -15.74
C ASP A 67 4.21 24.48 -15.38
N PRO A 68 4.78 25.17 -16.38
CA PRO A 68 5.58 26.38 -16.19
C PRO A 68 4.69 27.59 -15.90
N GLN A 69 3.48 27.40 -15.35
CA GLN A 69 2.42 28.41 -15.24
C GLN A 69 1.99 28.69 -13.78
N LEU A 70 2.77 28.30 -12.77
CA LEU A 70 2.58 28.72 -11.37
C LEU A 70 2.96 30.20 -11.14
N LEU A 71 2.01 31.01 -10.69
CA LEU A 71 2.25 32.39 -10.23
C LEU A 71 2.25 32.40 -8.69
N GLN A 72 3.39 32.77 -8.10
CA GLN A 72 3.57 32.88 -6.65
C GLN A 72 3.63 34.37 -6.25
N MET A 73 2.78 34.78 -5.31
CA MET A 73 2.75 36.14 -4.77
C MET A 73 2.89 36.11 -3.25
N ARG A 74 3.68 37.04 -2.70
CA ARG A 74 3.73 37.30 -1.26
C ARG A 74 2.82 38.48 -0.95
N MET A 75 1.89 38.31 -0.02
CA MET A 75 0.98 39.38 0.39
C MET A 75 1.03 39.59 1.89
N GLU A 76 0.89 40.83 2.29
CA GLU A 76 0.83 41.28 3.68
C GLU A 76 -0.41 42.14 3.86
N GLY A 77 -1.01 42.09 5.04
CA GLY A 77 -2.27 42.76 5.25
C GLY A 77 -2.82 42.60 6.64
N VAL A 78 -4.11 42.84 6.74
CA VAL A 78 -4.81 42.93 8.01
C VAL A 78 -6.15 42.20 7.91
N TYR A 79 -6.43 41.42 8.94
CA TYR A 79 -7.74 40.85 9.17
C TYR A 79 -8.46 41.61 10.28
N VAL A 80 -9.65 42.10 9.98
CA VAL A 80 -10.45 42.91 10.91
C VAL A 80 -11.65 42.09 11.40
N TRP A 81 -11.63 41.77 12.69
CA TRP A 81 -12.74 41.22 13.45
C TRP A 81 -13.53 42.38 14.11
N PRO A 82 -14.88 42.38 14.15
CA PRO A 82 -15.84 41.32 13.81
C PRO A 82 -16.31 41.31 12.35
N PHE A 83 -15.82 42.22 11.50
CA PHE A 83 -16.26 42.36 10.10
C PHE A 83 -15.88 41.18 9.20
N ARG A 84 -14.98 40.29 9.66
CA ARG A 84 -14.53 39.09 8.94
C ARG A 84 -13.90 39.40 7.58
N GLN A 85 -13.36 40.60 7.43
CA GLN A 85 -12.69 41.05 6.22
C GLN A 85 -11.19 40.87 6.36
N LEU A 86 -10.60 40.13 5.41
CA LEU A 86 -9.16 40.07 5.21
C LEU A 86 -8.84 40.94 3.98
N ARG A 87 -7.98 41.93 4.17
CA ARG A 87 -7.43 42.75 3.10
C ARG A 87 -5.93 42.60 3.09
N MET A 88 -5.39 42.16 1.95
CA MET A 88 -3.94 42.01 1.77
C MET A 88 -3.48 42.76 0.53
N VAL A 89 -2.21 43.16 0.54
CA VAL A 89 -1.53 43.89 -0.51
C VAL A 89 -0.26 43.13 -0.86
N LEU A 90 0.15 43.17 -2.13
CA LEU A 90 1.40 42.57 -2.57
C LEU A 90 2.59 43.20 -1.81
N SER A 91 3.42 42.36 -1.19
CA SER A 91 4.61 42.78 -0.45
C SER A 91 5.72 43.16 -1.43
N SER A 92 6.35 44.32 -1.20
CA SER A 92 7.50 44.81 -1.94
C SER A 92 8.77 44.05 -1.50
N ALA A 93 8.92 42.80 -1.95
CA ALA A 93 10.07 41.98 -1.57
C ALA A 93 11.33 42.32 -2.40
N SER A 94 12.48 42.40 -1.73
CA SER A 94 13.80 42.57 -2.36
C SER A 94 14.33 41.26 -2.96
N GLU A 95 15.19 41.34 -3.98
CA GLU A 95 15.76 40.18 -4.70
C GLU A 95 16.47 39.16 -3.77
N ALA A 96 16.96 39.62 -2.61
CA ALA A 96 17.65 38.81 -1.61
C ALA A 96 16.71 37.98 -0.72
N ASP A 97 15.43 38.38 -0.59
CA ASP A 97 14.45 37.68 0.25
C ASP A 97 13.79 36.51 -0.48
N PHE A 98 13.76 36.52 -1.81
CA PHE A 98 13.26 35.41 -2.63
C PHE A 98 14.18 34.18 -2.62
N LEU A 99 15.49 34.37 -2.35
CA LEU A 99 16.50 33.31 -2.30
C LEU A 99 16.66 32.67 -0.91
N LYS A 100 16.12 33.27 0.17
CA LYS A 100 16.20 32.75 1.55
C LYS A 100 15.05 31.82 1.94
N VAL A 101 14.10 31.58 1.03
CA VAL A 101 12.85 30.85 1.32
C VAL A 101 13.02 29.34 1.30
N ASP A 102 14.09 28.80 0.70
CA ASP A 102 14.34 27.35 0.77
C ASP A 102 14.62 26.85 2.21
N ASP A 103 15.01 27.73 3.15
CA ASP A 103 15.52 27.33 4.47
C ASP A 103 14.69 27.79 5.70
N SER A 104 13.67 28.66 5.58
CA SER A 104 13.13 29.37 6.77
C SER A 104 11.62 29.26 7.05
N PHE A 105 10.84 28.53 6.26
CA PHE A 105 9.48 28.12 6.63
C PHE A 105 9.34 26.62 6.40
N PRO A 106 8.80 25.84 7.36
CA PRO A 106 8.59 24.42 7.15
C PRO A 106 7.66 24.25 5.96
N SER A 107 8.20 23.71 4.88
CA SER A 107 7.47 23.32 3.69
C SER A 107 6.31 22.41 4.12
N ASN A 108 5.11 22.98 4.12
CA ASN A 108 3.91 22.27 4.53
C ASN A 108 3.71 21.09 3.56
N PRO A 109 3.51 19.84 4.02
CA PRO A 109 3.53 18.62 3.20
C PRO A 109 2.45 18.55 2.09
N TYR A 110 1.65 19.59 1.89
CA TYR A 110 0.68 19.67 0.80
C TYR A 110 1.31 19.92 -0.57
N HIS A 111 2.52 20.48 -0.64
CA HIS A 111 3.29 20.50 -1.90
C HIS A 111 3.65 19.06 -2.34
N LEU A 112 3.79 18.15 -1.37
CA LEU A 112 4.10 16.73 -1.57
C LEU A 112 2.84 15.85 -1.71
N LEU A 113 1.63 16.37 -1.41
CA LEU A 113 0.38 15.59 -1.53
C LEU A 113 -0.17 15.51 -2.96
N GLY A 114 0.32 16.35 -3.89
CA GLY A 114 0.13 16.12 -5.32
C GLY A 114 0.82 14.83 -5.81
N ILE A 115 1.88 14.40 -5.12
CA ILE A 115 2.70 13.24 -5.48
C ILE A 115 1.95 11.91 -5.26
N PHE A 116 0.96 11.89 -4.36
CA PHE A 116 0.12 10.70 -4.12
C PHE A 116 -1.02 10.55 -5.13
N SER A 117 -1.33 11.57 -5.95
CA SER A 117 -2.33 11.48 -7.04
C SER A 117 -1.73 11.52 -8.45
N LEU A 118 -0.47 11.94 -8.60
CA LEU A 118 0.30 11.83 -9.83
C LEU A 118 1.74 11.43 -9.45
N GLN A 119 2.11 10.19 -9.75
CA GLN A 119 3.51 9.77 -9.65
C GLN A 119 4.40 10.66 -10.52
N VAL A 120 5.65 10.78 -10.07
CA VAL A 120 6.82 11.32 -10.78
C VAL A 120 6.97 12.83 -10.69
N LEU A 121 7.83 13.29 -9.78
CA LEU A 121 8.88 14.23 -10.17
C LEU A 121 10.14 14.01 -9.32
N GLN A 122 11.16 13.60 -10.06
CA GLN A 122 12.55 13.45 -9.69
C GLN A 122 13.12 14.84 -9.37
N GLU A 123 13.69 15.01 -8.18
CA GLU A 123 14.58 16.14 -7.92
C GLU A 123 15.71 16.12 -8.97
N SER A 124 15.75 17.15 -9.81
CA SER A 124 16.92 17.45 -10.64
C SER A 124 17.51 18.78 -10.16
N PRO A 125 18.80 18.81 -9.76
CA PRO A 125 19.49 20.04 -9.41
C PRO A 125 19.86 20.74 -10.71
N ARG A 126 19.02 21.64 -11.21
CA ARG A 126 19.37 22.65 -12.22
C ARG A 126 18.30 23.72 -12.28
N SER A 127 18.63 24.88 -11.74
CA SER A 127 17.92 26.14 -11.92
C SER A 127 17.71 26.41 -13.42
N HIS A 128 16.46 26.25 -13.88
CA HIS A 128 16.09 26.60 -15.25
C HIS A 128 16.08 28.14 -15.43
N PRO A 129 16.58 28.67 -16.57
CA PRO A 129 16.58 30.11 -16.85
C PRO A 129 15.17 30.74 -16.96
N HIS A 130 14.11 29.94 -17.12
CA HIS A 130 12.72 30.42 -17.20
C HIS A 130 12.13 30.90 -15.87
N THR A 131 12.49 30.28 -14.74
CA THR A 131 12.05 30.70 -13.39
C THR A 131 12.62 32.07 -13.01
N ARG A 132 13.87 32.34 -13.41
CA ARG A 132 14.54 33.64 -13.21
C ARG A 132 13.83 34.78 -13.96
N LYS A 133 13.38 34.53 -15.19
CA LYS A 133 12.68 35.51 -16.03
C LYS A 133 11.29 35.87 -15.48
N ARG A 134 10.60 34.90 -14.86
CA ARG A 134 9.26 35.07 -14.29
C ARG A 134 9.27 35.71 -12.89
N ASN A 135 10.23 35.35 -12.05
CA ASN A 135 10.45 36.09 -10.79
C ASN A 135 10.78 37.56 -11.09
N GLY A 136 11.50 37.83 -12.18
CA GLY A 136 11.66 39.18 -12.74
C GLY A 136 10.33 39.84 -13.10
N ALA A 137 9.40 39.15 -13.79
CA ALA A 137 8.08 39.68 -14.13
C ALA A 137 7.18 39.94 -12.91
N VAL A 138 7.22 39.10 -11.87
CA VAL A 138 6.51 39.34 -10.60
C VAL A 138 7.10 40.55 -9.85
N MET A 139 8.42 40.71 -9.93
CA MET A 139 9.14 41.84 -9.31
C MET A 139 9.01 43.15 -10.11
N GLU A 140 8.70 43.08 -11.41
CA GLU A 140 8.31 44.21 -12.24
C GLU A 140 6.84 44.58 -11.98
N MET A 141 5.96 43.57 -11.85
CA MET A 141 4.55 43.74 -11.47
C MET A 141 4.40 44.34 -10.06
N SER A 142 5.27 44.03 -9.11
CA SER A 142 5.22 44.65 -7.77
C SER A 142 5.62 46.13 -7.74
N LYS A 143 6.35 46.60 -8.77
CA LYS A 143 6.77 48.00 -8.91
C LYS A 143 5.75 48.85 -9.68
N THR A 144 5.03 48.24 -10.61
CA THR A 144 4.10 48.94 -11.52
C THR A 144 2.62 48.74 -11.16
N CYS A 145 2.27 47.60 -10.56
CA CYS A 145 0.88 47.24 -10.25
C CYS A 145 0.63 47.21 -8.75
N LYS A 146 -0.37 47.96 -8.29
CA LYS A 146 -0.95 47.76 -6.96
C LYS A 146 -1.86 46.55 -7.05
N VAL A 147 -1.60 45.52 -6.25
CA VAL A 147 -2.43 44.31 -6.22
C VAL A 147 -3.03 44.16 -4.84
N HIS A 148 -4.35 44.11 -4.77
CA HIS A 148 -5.12 43.97 -3.55
C HIS A 148 -5.94 42.70 -3.57
N LEU A 149 -5.86 41.93 -2.48
CA LEU A 149 -6.76 40.82 -2.23
C LEU A 149 -7.78 41.25 -1.18
N SER A 150 -9.04 41.24 -1.56
CA SER A 150 -10.16 41.46 -0.64
C SER A 150 -10.93 40.17 -0.46
N THR A 151 -11.02 39.66 0.77
CA THR A 151 -11.75 38.41 1.05
C THR A 151 -12.57 38.51 2.32
N GLN A 152 -13.69 37.78 2.33
CA GLN A 152 -14.50 37.51 3.49
C GLN A 152 -14.25 36.08 3.95
N ILE A 153 -13.92 35.91 5.23
CA ILE A 153 -13.65 34.61 5.82
C ILE A 153 -14.79 34.26 6.77
N VAL A 154 -15.63 33.32 6.34
CA VAL A 154 -16.83 32.93 7.06
C VAL A 154 -16.68 31.48 7.52
N SER A 155 -17.06 31.19 8.77
CA SER A 155 -17.20 29.79 9.18
C SER A 155 -18.32 29.14 8.37
N ALA A 156 -18.09 27.94 7.81
CA ALA A 156 -19.06 27.24 6.97
C ALA A 156 -20.44 27.07 7.65
N ILE A 157 -20.47 26.98 8.99
CA ILE A 157 -21.71 26.92 9.78
C ILE A 157 -22.50 28.24 9.69
N ALA A 158 -21.83 29.40 9.73
CA ALA A 158 -22.46 30.71 9.66
C ALA A 158 -22.91 31.10 8.24
N GLY A 159 -22.29 30.54 7.20
CA GLY A 159 -22.69 30.75 5.80
C GLY A 159 -24.08 30.20 5.50
N ILE A 160 -24.47 29.08 6.13
CA ILE A 160 -25.78 28.45 5.95
C ILE A 160 -26.90 29.31 6.58
N PHE A 161 -26.67 29.89 7.77
CA PHE A 161 -27.66 30.75 8.42
C PHE A 161 -27.88 32.08 7.69
N TYR A 162 -26.87 32.62 7.00
CA TYR A 162 -27.01 33.84 6.20
C TYR A 162 -27.75 33.60 4.87
N PHE A 163 -27.59 32.42 4.26
CA PHE A 163 -28.22 32.07 2.99
C PHE A 163 -29.63 31.45 3.11
N SER A 164 -30.02 30.95 4.29
CA SER A 164 -31.37 30.44 4.56
C SER A 164 -32.47 31.51 4.38
N TYR A 165 -32.12 32.79 4.40
CA TYR A 165 -33.07 33.90 4.18
C TYR A 165 -33.22 34.33 2.71
N VAL A 166 -32.38 33.85 1.78
CA VAL A 166 -32.32 34.41 0.40
C VAL A 166 -32.45 33.37 -0.71
N ASP A 167 -32.17 32.08 -0.49
CA ASP A 167 -32.29 31.10 -1.59
C ASP A 167 -32.73 29.70 -1.14
N MET A 168 -33.94 29.31 -1.57
CA MET A 168 -34.58 28.03 -1.27
C MET A 168 -34.33 27.05 -2.41
N ARG A 169 -33.10 26.50 -2.53
CA ARG A 169 -32.78 25.26 -3.27
C ARG A 169 -31.26 25.02 -3.27
N LEU A 170 -30.74 24.30 -2.28
CA LEU A 170 -29.51 23.48 -2.40
C LEU A 170 -29.33 22.65 -1.12
N ASN A 171 -29.82 21.40 -1.16
CA ASN A 171 -29.58 20.42 -0.11
C ASN A 171 -28.14 19.91 -0.22
N PHE A 172 -27.23 20.46 0.59
CA PHE A 172 -25.95 19.82 0.90
C PHE A 172 -26.05 19.17 2.28
N ASN A 173 -26.24 17.84 2.30
CA ASN A 173 -26.09 17.03 3.50
C ASN A 173 -24.59 16.97 3.87
N LEU A 174 -24.18 17.73 4.88
CA LEU A 174 -22.85 17.64 5.48
C LEU A 174 -23.01 17.55 7.01
N THR A 175 -22.97 16.32 7.52
CA THR A 175 -22.88 15.98 8.94
C THR A 175 -21.41 15.78 9.33
N ASP A 176 -20.99 16.50 10.38
CA ASP A 176 -19.75 16.39 11.20
C ASP A 176 -18.40 16.42 10.43
N ASP A 177 -17.46 17.35 10.63
CA ASP A 177 -17.00 17.92 11.91
C ASP A 177 -15.89 18.97 11.64
N HIS A 178 -15.79 19.97 12.52
CA HIS A 178 -14.75 21.01 12.68
C HIS A 178 -14.57 22.10 11.61
N HIS A 179 -15.08 23.31 11.95
CA HIS A 179 -14.68 24.64 11.49
C HIS A 179 -13.97 24.76 10.14
N ALA A 180 -14.62 24.31 9.06
CA ALA A 180 -14.19 24.72 7.73
C ALA A 180 -14.45 26.23 7.59
N TYR A 181 -13.40 27.02 7.41
CA TYR A 181 -13.51 28.41 7.03
C TYR A 181 -13.59 28.50 5.51
N GLN A 182 -14.61 29.18 5.02
CA GLN A 182 -14.75 29.49 3.61
C GLN A 182 -14.25 30.92 3.38
N MET A 183 -13.31 31.05 2.46
CA MET A 183 -12.79 32.31 1.96
C MET A 183 -13.42 32.60 0.61
N ARG A 184 -14.16 33.70 0.50
CA ARG A 184 -14.67 34.23 -0.77
C ARG A 184 -14.18 35.65 -0.97
N GLY A 185 -13.72 35.98 -2.17
CA GLY A 185 -13.23 37.33 -2.43
C GLY A 185 -12.76 37.52 -3.86
N SER A 186 -12.03 38.61 -4.07
CA SER A 186 -11.47 38.99 -5.36
C SER A 186 -10.03 39.49 -5.21
N ILE A 187 -9.18 39.15 -6.17
CA ILE A 187 -7.91 39.84 -6.41
C ILE A 187 -8.18 40.90 -7.46
N GLU A 188 -7.90 42.14 -7.12
CA GLU A 188 -8.11 43.31 -7.97
C GLU A 188 -6.83 44.12 -8.08
N SER A 189 -6.64 44.77 -9.22
CA SER A 189 -5.62 45.77 -9.43
C SER A 189 -6.31 47.08 -9.80
N PRO A 190 -6.28 48.12 -8.93
CA PRO A 190 -6.95 49.37 -9.20
C PRO A 190 -6.24 50.10 -10.35
N MET A 191 -7.03 50.70 -11.23
CA MET A 191 -6.52 51.51 -12.34
C MET A 191 -5.71 52.69 -11.80
N ILE A 192 -4.51 52.89 -12.35
CA ILE A 192 -3.74 54.12 -12.17
C ILE A 192 -4.07 55.00 -13.38
N GLU A 193 -4.29 56.29 -13.16
CA GLU A 193 -4.99 57.22 -14.07
C GLU A 193 -4.45 57.31 -15.52
N ASP A 194 -3.31 56.70 -15.86
CA ASP A 194 -2.75 56.61 -17.22
C ASP A 194 -2.22 55.21 -17.63
N GLU A 195 -2.32 54.19 -16.77
CA GLU A 195 -1.89 52.82 -17.06
C GLU A 195 -3.06 51.86 -16.79
N GLY A 196 -3.58 51.22 -17.84
CA GLY A 196 -4.75 50.31 -17.76
C GLY A 196 -4.59 49.17 -16.74
N GLU A 197 -5.67 48.41 -16.52
CA GLU A 197 -5.70 47.27 -15.59
C GLU A 197 -4.55 46.30 -15.84
N CYS A 198 -3.79 45.98 -14.79
CA CYS A 198 -2.68 45.05 -14.90
C CYS A 198 -3.14 43.64 -15.28
N PHE A 199 -4.27 43.19 -14.68
CA PHE A 199 -4.95 41.93 -14.97
C PHE A 199 -6.44 42.03 -14.61
N PRO A 200 -7.32 41.21 -15.25
CA PRO A 200 -8.75 41.19 -14.96
C PRO A 200 -9.04 40.74 -13.52
N SER A 201 -10.10 41.26 -12.91
CA SER A 201 -10.48 40.86 -11.54
C SER A 201 -10.67 39.35 -11.42
N ILE A 202 -10.02 38.75 -10.42
CA ILE A 202 -10.02 37.30 -10.21
C ILE A 202 -10.88 36.98 -8.99
N ALA A 203 -12.01 36.33 -9.19
CA ALA A 203 -12.85 35.81 -8.12
C ALA A 203 -12.24 34.55 -7.51
N ILE A 204 -12.22 34.46 -6.19
CA ILE A 204 -11.67 33.33 -5.44
C ILE A 204 -12.76 32.70 -4.56
N ASN A 205 -12.80 31.38 -4.56
CA ASN A 205 -13.56 30.60 -3.60
C ASN A 205 -12.69 29.46 -3.06
N ALA A 206 -12.31 29.54 -1.78
CA ALA A 206 -11.42 28.59 -1.12
C ALA A 206 -11.95 28.12 0.23
N THR A 207 -11.56 26.92 0.63
CA THR A 207 -11.91 26.31 1.92
C THR A 207 -10.65 25.96 2.70
N SER A 208 -10.67 26.18 4.01
CA SER A 208 -9.56 25.83 4.91
C SER A 208 -9.32 24.32 4.94
N VAL A 209 -8.05 23.92 4.90
CA VAL A 209 -7.61 22.54 5.05
C VAL A 209 -7.14 22.32 6.48
N ASN A 210 -7.81 21.45 7.23
CA ASN A 210 -7.41 21.10 8.59
C ASN A 210 -6.25 20.08 8.56
N VAL A 211 -5.03 20.58 8.79
CA VAL A 211 -3.79 19.79 8.77
C VAL A 211 -3.71 18.83 9.96
N GLU A 212 -4.17 19.26 11.13
CA GLU A 212 -4.18 18.45 12.35
C GLU A 212 -5.07 17.21 12.19
N ALA A 213 -6.30 17.41 11.69
CA ALA A 213 -7.22 16.30 11.42
C ALA A 213 -6.65 15.30 10.39
N TYR A 214 -5.83 15.78 9.44
CA TYR A 214 -5.16 14.92 8.48
C TYR A 214 -4.06 14.08 9.14
N TYR A 215 -3.24 14.68 9.99
CA TYR A 215 -2.22 13.97 10.77
C TYR A 215 -2.83 12.94 11.72
N THR A 216 -3.92 13.27 12.41
CA THR A 216 -4.64 12.31 13.26
C THR A 216 -5.13 11.09 12.46
N LYS A 217 -5.67 11.31 11.24
CA LYS A 217 -6.08 10.21 10.35
C LYS A 217 -4.89 9.35 9.90
N ALA A 218 -3.76 9.99 9.60
CA ALA A 218 -2.53 9.30 9.23
C ALA A 218 -2.01 8.41 10.36
N VAL A 219 -1.96 8.95 11.58
CA VAL A 219 -1.53 8.23 12.78
C VAL A 219 -2.45 7.04 13.05
N ASN A 220 -3.78 7.24 13.00
CA ASN A 220 -4.75 6.16 13.18
C ASN A 220 -4.58 5.04 12.14
N TYR A 221 -4.32 5.39 10.88
CA TYR A 221 -3.98 4.42 9.85
C TYR A 221 -2.71 3.64 10.18
N THR A 222 -1.63 4.31 10.58
CA THR A 222 -0.38 3.63 10.93
C THR A 222 -0.54 2.71 12.14
N LEU A 223 -1.33 3.10 13.15
CA LEU A 223 -1.68 2.25 14.30
C LEU A 223 -2.46 1.00 13.89
N MET A 224 -3.39 1.13 12.94
CA MET A 224 -4.08 -0.02 12.37
C MET A 224 -3.09 -0.96 11.66
N VAL A 225 -2.20 -0.42 10.83
CA VAL A 225 -1.21 -1.22 10.08
C VAL A 225 -0.21 -1.92 11.00
N THR A 226 0.27 -1.27 12.06
CA THR A 226 1.17 -1.90 13.03
C THR A 226 0.49 -3.04 13.77
N PHE A 227 -0.75 -2.84 14.23
CA PHE A 227 -1.55 -3.88 14.89
C PHE A 227 -1.79 -5.09 13.96
N ILE A 228 -2.17 -4.83 12.71
CA ILE A 228 -2.36 -5.88 11.70
C ILE A 228 -1.06 -6.63 11.44
N SER A 229 0.07 -5.93 11.33
CA SER A 229 1.38 -6.53 11.11
C SER A 229 1.76 -7.45 12.27
N PHE A 230 1.49 -7.04 13.51
CA PHE A 230 1.68 -7.89 14.68
C PHE A 230 0.84 -9.18 14.61
N LEU A 231 -0.45 -9.09 14.25
CA LEU A 231 -1.29 -10.27 14.05
C LEU A 231 -0.77 -11.19 12.94
N GLN A 232 -0.26 -10.63 11.84
CA GLN A 232 0.35 -11.39 10.75
C GLN A 232 1.57 -12.19 11.21
N VAL A 233 2.42 -11.62 12.06
CA VAL A 233 3.53 -12.35 12.70
C VAL A 233 3.02 -13.56 13.50
N LEU A 234 1.98 -13.38 14.32
CA LEU A 234 1.41 -14.47 15.12
C LEU A 234 0.85 -15.61 14.25
N PHE A 235 0.13 -15.27 13.18
CA PHE A 235 -0.38 -16.27 12.23
C PHE A 235 0.76 -16.99 11.51
N LEU A 236 1.79 -16.27 11.10
CA LEU A 236 2.95 -16.82 10.41
C LEU A 236 3.76 -17.77 11.31
N ILE A 237 3.99 -17.41 12.58
CA ILE A 237 4.64 -18.29 13.56
C ILE A 237 3.85 -19.58 13.73
N ARG A 238 2.52 -19.50 13.91
CA ARG A 238 1.67 -20.70 14.01
C ARG A 238 1.75 -21.59 12.76
N GLN A 239 1.82 -21.00 11.57
CA GLN A 239 1.98 -21.74 10.32
C GLN A 239 3.37 -22.40 10.22
N MET A 240 4.43 -21.72 10.63
CA MET A 240 5.78 -22.29 10.69
C MET A 240 5.85 -23.47 11.67
N GLU A 241 5.16 -23.40 12.80
CA GLU A 241 5.08 -24.49 13.78
C GLU A 241 4.29 -25.69 13.23
N HIS A 242 3.13 -25.44 12.60
CA HIS A 242 2.32 -26.48 11.96
C HIS A 242 3.07 -27.23 10.85
N SER A 243 4.00 -26.55 10.19
CA SER A 243 4.83 -27.09 9.10
C SER A 243 6.29 -27.33 9.53
N SER A 244 6.54 -27.54 10.82
CA SER A 244 7.88 -27.76 11.37
C SER A 244 8.55 -29.04 10.88
N THR A 245 7.78 -30.05 10.48
CA THR A 245 8.30 -31.30 9.91
C THR A 245 8.73 -31.11 8.45
N GLN A 246 9.69 -31.91 8.00
CA GLN A 246 10.18 -31.86 6.61
C GLN A 246 9.05 -32.15 5.61
N SER A 247 8.25 -33.18 5.87
CA SER A 247 7.07 -33.51 5.06
C SER A 247 6.03 -32.39 5.04
N GLY A 248 5.81 -31.69 6.17
CA GLY A 248 4.87 -30.59 6.33
C GLY A 248 5.30 -29.36 5.53
N ALA A 249 6.54 -28.90 5.74
CA ALA A 249 7.11 -27.77 5.02
C ALA A 249 7.16 -28.01 3.50
N ALA A 250 7.50 -29.23 3.04
CA ALA A 250 7.60 -29.54 1.61
C ALA A 250 6.27 -29.37 0.85
N LYS A 251 5.12 -29.53 1.53
CA LYS A 251 3.77 -29.38 0.97
C LYS A 251 3.39 -27.91 0.70
N VAL A 252 4.03 -26.95 1.37
CA VAL A 252 3.73 -25.52 1.23
C VAL A 252 4.41 -24.95 -0.02
N SER A 253 3.71 -24.07 -0.74
CA SER A 253 4.16 -23.48 -2.00
C SER A 253 5.14 -22.33 -1.77
N LEU A 254 6.35 -22.45 -2.32
CA LEU A 254 7.36 -21.38 -2.31
C LEU A 254 6.86 -20.10 -2.99
N LEU A 255 6.06 -20.24 -4.06
CA LEU A 255 5.54 -19.08 -4.80
C LEU A 255 4.49 -18.31 -3.99
N MET A 256 3.66 -19.01 -3.21
CA MET A 256 2.66 -18.40 -2.32
C MET A 256 3.33 -17.52 -1.26
N ILE A 257 4.30 -18.06 -0.51
CA ILE A 257 5.03 -17.30 0.51
C ILE A 257 5.90 -16.23 -0.13
N GLY A 258 6.52 -16.51 -1.29
CA GLY A 258 7.35 -15.55 -2.00
C GLY A 258 6.55 -14.33 -2.46
N GLN A 259 5.35 -14.53 -3.03
CA GLN A 259 4.47 -13.44 -3.44
C GLN A 259 3.99 -12.61 -2.24
N GLN A 260 3.69 -13.26 -1.11
CA GLN A 260 3.35 -12.59 0.14
C GLN A 260 4.51 -11.71 0.65
N ALA A 261 5.73 -12.21 0.63
CA ALA A 261 6.93 -11.46 1.03
C ALA A 261 7.23 -10.27 0.12
N ILE A 262 7.00 -10.42 -1.19
CA ILE A 262 7.13 -9.30 -2.14
C ILE A 262 6.09 -8.22 -1.81
N MET A 263 4.85 -8.60 -1.52
CA MET A 263 3.78 -7.65 -1.15
C MET A 263 4.14 -6.87 0.14
N ASP A 264 4.63 -7.55 1.17
CA ASP A 264 5.03 -6.91 2.42
C ASP A 264 6.28 -6.04 2.28
N ALA A 265 7.21 -6.42 1.40
CA ALA A 265 8.34 -5.57 1.03
C ALA A 265 7.88 -4.28 0.33
N TYR A 266 6.91 -4.34 -0.60
CA TYR A 266 6.35 -3.14 -1.21
C TYR A 266 5.62 -2.25 -0.21
N LEU A 267 4.81 -2.84 0.68
CA LEU A 267 4.15 -2.08 1.73
C LEU A 267 5.17 -1.44 2.67
N CYS A 268 6.25 -2.15 3.02
CA CYS A 268 7.34 -1.59 3.83
C CYS A 268 7.98 -0.37 3.15
N LEU A 269 8.32 -0.49 1.85
CA LEU A 269 8.92 0.60 1.08
C LEU A 269 7.96 1.79 0.99
N LEU A 270 6.68 1.57 0.70
CA LEU A 270 5.67 2.63 0.62
C LEU A 270 5.56 3.41 1.93
N HIS A 271 5.46 2.72 3.09
CA HIS A 271 5.37 3.40 4.38
C HIS A 271 6.66 4.14 4.72
N LEU A 272 7.83 3.55 4.43
CA LEU A 272 9.12 4.22 4.67
C LEU A 272 9.24 5.49 3.82
N THR A 273 8.91 5.43 2.52
CA THR A 273 8.91 6.59 1.64
C THR A 273 7.90 7.64 2.10
N ALA A 274 6.68 7.24 2.49
CA ALA A 274 5.68 8.16 3.01
C ALA A 274 6.14 8.88 4.30
N GLY A 275 6.84 8.17 5.18
CA GLY A 275 7.44 8.76 6.38
C GLY A 275 8.57 9.74 6.07
N ILE A 276 9.43 9.43 5.09
CA ILE A 276 10.52 10.33 4.66
C ILE A 276 9.96 11.60 4.00
N LEU A 277 8.89 11.49 3.21
CA LEU A 277 8.27 12.65 2.56
C LEU A 277 7.51 13.55 3.54
N VAL A 278 7.08 13.04 4.70
CA VAL A 278 6.33 13.83 5.68
C VAL A 278 7.01 13.71 7.04
N GLU A 279 8.00 14.57 7.28
CA GLU A 279 8.86 14.54 8.47
C GLU A 279 8.06 14.51 9.79
N SER A 280 6.96 15.27 9.85
CA SER A 280 6.07 15.32 11.02
C SER A 280 5.40 13.98 11.36
N LEU A 281 5.30 13.06 10.40
CA LEU A 281 4.71 11.73 10.54
C LEU A 281 5.75 10.60 10.47
N PHE A 282 7.04 10.94 10.35
CA PHE A 282 8.12 9.96 10.15
C PHE A 282 8.08 8.85 11.19
N ASN A 283 7.98 9.19 12.48
CA ASN A 283 7.97 8.20 13.57
C ASN A 283 6.81 7.21 13.43
N ALA A 284 5.61 7.69 13.09
CA ALA A 284 4.42 6.85 12.94
C ALA A 284 4.57 5.87 11.76
N PHE A 285 4.99 6.37 10.59
CA PHE A 285 5.18 5.52 9.41
C PHE A 285 6.40 4.60 9.52
N ALA A 286 7.49 5.04 10.15
CA ALA A 286 8.69 4.23 10.37
C ALA A 286 8.39 3.03 11.27
N THR A 287 7.54 3.17 12.29
CA THR A 287 7.14 2.01 13.12
C THR A 287 6.34 0.98 12.31
N ALA A 288 5.40 1.42 11.47
CA ALA A 288 4.68 0.53 10.56
C ALA A 288 5.62 -0.18 9.56
N ALA A 289 6.55 0.57 8.97
CA ALA A 289 7.55 0.02 8.07
C ALA A 289 8.47 -0.99 8.78
N PHE A 290 8.89 -0.72 10.01
CA PHE A 290 9.72 -1.63 10.80
C PHE A 290 9.05 -3.00 11.02
N PHE A 291 7.78 -3.03 11.43
CA PHE A 291 7.07 -4.30 11.60
C PHE A 291 6.91 -5.05 10.28
N LYS A 292 6.65 -4.36 9.17
CA LYS A 292 6.61 -4.98 7.84
C LYS A 292 7.98 -5.50 7.41
N PHE A 293 9.04 -4.75 7.67
CA PHE A 293 10.42 -5.17 7.44
C PHE A 293 10.73 -6.46 8.18
N VAL A 294 10.39 -6.56 9.46
CA VAL A 294 10.57 -7.77 10.26
C VAL A 294 9.79 -8.95 9.69
N ILE A 295 8.54 -8.75 9.23
CA ILE A 295 7.74 -9.82 8.62
C ILE A 295 8.43 -10.37 7.38
N PHE A 296 8.73 -9.53 6.39
CA PHE A 296 9.21 -10.04 5.11
C PHE A 296 10.66 -10.51 5.20
N SER A 297 11.55 -9.76 5.87
CA SER A 297 13.00 -10.03 5.85
C SER A 297 13.43 -11.14 6.82
N ILE A 298 12.71 -11.32 7.94
CA ILE A 298 13.06 -12.31 8.97
C ILE A 298 12.13 -13.52 8.87
N PHE A 299 10.83 -13.34 9.10
CA PHE A 299 9.93 -14.48 9.24
C PHE A 299 9.63 -15.17 7.91
N GLU A 300 9.23 -14.42 6.88
CA GLU A 300 8.87 -15.02 5.58
C GLU A 300 10.10 -15.55 4.84
N MET A 301 11.25 -14.85 4.87
CA MET A 301 12.51 -15.38 4.34
C MET A 301 12.94 -16.67 5.04
N ARG A 302 12.88 -16.71 6.38
CA ARG A 302 13.19 -17.93 7.14
C ARG A 302 12.24 -19.06 6.76
N TYR A 303 10.97 -18.76 6.52
CA TYR A 303 10.01 -19.77 6.13
C TYR A 303 10.24 -20.29 4.70
N LEU A 304 10.56 -19.40 3.74
CA LEU A 304 10.97 -19.79 2.39
C LEU A 304 12.17 -20.74 2.42
N LEU A 305 13.15 -20.46 3.27
CA LEU A 305 14.33 -21.32 3.46
C LEU A 305 13.96 -22.68 4.05
N ALA A 306 13.08 -22.71 5.05
CA ALA A 306 12.59 -23.96 5.63
C ALA A 306 11.86 -24.83 4.59
N ILE A 307 10.97 -24.25 3.78
CA ILE A 307 10.26 -24.94 2.70
C ILE A 307 11.24 -25.42 1.63
N TRP A 308 12.18 -24.57 1.22
CA TRP A 308 13.16 -24.88 0.18
C TRP A 308 14.05 -26.06 0.62
N LYS A 309 14.56 -26.01 1.86
CA LYS A 309 15.37 -27.09 2.46
C LYS A 309 14.57 -28.39 2.59
N ALA A 310 13.29 -28.29 2.98
CA ALA A 310 12.44 -29.46 3.12
C ALA A 310 12.25 -30.26 1.82
N ARG A 311 12.32 -29.58 0.66
CA ARG A 311 12.23 -30.19 -0.67
C ARG A 311 13.55 -30.76 -1.20
N ARG A 312 14.67 -30.45 -0.56
CA ARG A 312 16.02 -30.90 -0.95
C ARG A 312 16.74 -31.42 0.30
N PRO A 313 16.43 -32.66 0.76
CA PRO A 313 17.21 -33.26 1.83
C PRO A 313 18.68 -33.31 1.40
N ALA A 314 19.54 -32.65 2.18
CA ALA A 314 20.96 -32.59 1.89
C ALA A 314 21.55 -34.01 1.89
N THR A 315 22.23 -34.37 0.79
CA THR A 315 23.15 -35.50 0.77
C THR A 315 24.22 -35.25 1.84
N SER A 316 24.42 -36.25 2.71
CA SER A 316 25.29 -36.17 3.88
C SER A 316 26.73 -35.82 3.47
N GLY A 317 27.15 -34.55 3.66
CA GLY A 317 28.54 -34.13 3.48
C GLY A 317 28.76 -32.64 3.13
N GLU A 318 27.86 -32.00 2.38
CA GLU A 318 28.10 -30.65 1.81
C GLU A 318 27.44 -29.51 2.62
N GLY A 319 27.25 -29.70 3.93
CA GLY A 319 26.12 -29.11 4.66
C GLY A 319 26.05 -27.59 4.82
N TRP A 320 27.17 -26.88 4.99
CA TRP A 320 27.15 -25.46 5.37
C TRP A 320 27.47 -24.51 4.21
N GLU A 321 28.52 -24.80 3.43
CA GLU A 321 28.90 -23.97 2.30
C GLU A 321 27.89 -24.04 1.15
N ALA A 322 27.37 -25.24 0.85
CA ALA A 322 26.30 -25.40 -0.13
C ALA A 322 25.03 -24.67 0.34
N MET A 323 24.70 -24.75 1.64
CA MET A 323 23.56 -24.02 2.20
C MET A 323 23.74 -22.50 2.09
N ARG A 324 24.94 -21.96 2.34
CA ARG A 324 25.23 -20.53 2.20
C ARG A 324 25.15 -20.06 0.74
N ARG A 325 25.64 -20.85 -0.21
CA ARG A 325 25.51 -20.56 -1.64
C ARG A 325 24.04 -20.52 -2.07
N GLU A 326 23.27 -21.49 -1.64
CA GLU A 326 21.84 -21.60 -1.98
C GLU A 326 20.99 -20.52 -1.31
N LEU A 327 21.36 -20.13 -0.08
CA LEU A 327 20.81 -18.97 0.62
C LEU A 327 21.01 -17.69 -0.21
N SER A 328 22.24 -17.45 -0.68
CA SER A 328 22.58 -16.31 -1.53
C SER A 328 21.78 -16.31 -2.84
N VAL A 329 21.59 -17.48 -3.46
CA VAL A 329 20.77 -17.63 -4.67
C VAL A 329 19.29 -17.35 -4.41
N LEU A 330 18.75 -17.78 -3.27
CA LEU A 330 17.36 -17.48 -2.92
C LEU A 330 17.16 -15.97 -2.69
N TYR A 331 18.06 -15.32 -1.95
CA TYR A 331 18.01 -13.88 -1.71
C TYR A 331 18.20 -13.06 -2.98
N SER A 332 19.17 -13.42 -3.83
CA SER A 332 19.38 -12.69 -5.09
C SER A 332 18.17 -12.80 -6.03
N ARG A 333 17.50 -13.97 -6.07
CA ARG A 333 16.23 -14.13 -6.79
C ARG A 333 15.11 -13.28 -6.18
N PHE A 334 14.98 -13.30 -4.85
CA PHE A 334 13.97 -12.49 -4.16
C PHE A 334 14.15 -10.99 -4.45
N TYR A 335 15.36 -10.46 -4.27
CA TYR A 335 15.66 -9.06 -4.54
C TYR A 335 15.59 -8.72 -6.04
N GLY A 336 15.94 -9.66 -6.92
CA GLY A 336 15.74 -9.51 -8.36
C GLY A 336 14.26 -9.37 -8.75
N PHE A 337 13.38 -10.18 -8.16
CA PHE A 337 11.93 -10.05 -8.34
C PHE A 337 11.36 -8.78 -7.72
N LEU A 338 11.89 -8.36 -6.56
CA LEU A 338 11.52 -7.10 -5.93
C LEU A 338 11.90 -5.91 -6.83
N LEU A 339 13.15 -5.81 -7.26
CA LEU A 339 13.61 -4.71 -8.11
C LEU A 339 12.92 -4.72 -9.47
N GLY A 340 12.81 -5.88 -10.11
CA GLY A 340 12.10 -6.04 -11.38
C GLY A 340 10.62 -5.67 -11.26
N GLY A 341 9.97 -6.00 -10.15
CA GLY A 341 8.59 -5.62 -9.92
C GLY A 341 8.40 -4.12 -9.64
N ILE A 342 9.37 -3.42 -9.03
CA ILE A 342 9.37 -1.94 -8.95
C ILE A 342 9.34 -1.35 -10.37
N LEU A 343 10.21 -1.83 -11.26
CA LEU A 343 10.27 -1.37 -12.65
C LEU A 343 8.97 -1.65 -13.41
N ILE A 344 8.41 -2.86 -13.26
CA ILE A 344 7.13 -3.21 -13.89
C ILE A 344 6.00 -2.32 -13.35
N MET A 345 5.96 -2.07 -12.03
CA MET A 345 4.95 -1.22 -11.42
C MET A 345 5.07 0.25 -11.88
N TYR A 346 6.29 0.71 -12.16
CA TYR A 346 6.55 2.04 -12.71
C TYR A 346 6.06 2.15 -14.16
N GLU A 347 6.46 1.23 -15.03
CA GLU A 347 6.08 1.22 -16.46
C GLU A 347 4.57 1.01 -16.65
N LEU A 348 3.98 0.08 -15.89
CA LEU A 348 2.57 -0.30 -16.00
C LEU A 348 1.68 0.40 -14.96
N HIS A 349 2.07 1.56 -14.45
CA HIS A 349 1.31 2.28 -13.42
C HIS A 349 -0.14 2.60 -13.86
N SER A 350 -0.37 2.82 -15.17
CA SER A 350 -1.71 2.99 -15.74
C SER A 350 -2.65 1.80 -15.45
N MET A 351 -2.09 0.61 -15.29
CA MET A 351 -2.81 -0.64 -15.03
C MET A 351 -2.76 -1.07 -13.54
N LEU A 352 -2.52 -0.14 -12.62
CA LEU A 352 -2.34 -0.41 -11.18
C LEU A 352 -3.44 -1.31 -10.58
N ARG A 353 -4.71 -1.11 -10.95
CA ARG A 353 -5.83 -1.93 -10.46
C ARG A 353 -5.67 -3.41 -10.82
N TYR A 354 -5.20 -3.72 -12.03
CA TYR A 354 -4.95 -5.10 -12.47
C TYR A 354 -3.72 -5.69 -11.76
N ILE A 355 -2.67 -4.90 -11.59
CA ILE A 355 -1.47 -5.30 -10.84
C ILE A 355 -1.84 -5.67 -9.40
N LEU A 356 -2.70 -4.89 -8.75
CA LEU A 356 -3.22 -5.20 -7.41
C LEU A 356 -3.96 -6.54 -7.38
N VAL A 357 -4.84 -6.83 -8.34
CA VAL A 357 -5.52 -8.13 -8.42
C VAL A 357 -4.52 -9.29 -8.50
N VAL A 358 -3.44 -9.13 -9.28
CA VAL A 358 -2.37 -10.13 -9.35
C VAL A 358 -1.67 -10.29 -8.00
N PHE A 359 -1.34 -9.21 -7.29
CA PHE A 359 -0.76 -9.28 -5.95
C PHE A 359 -1.67 -9.99 -4.93
N TYR A 360 -2.98 -9.73 -5.00
CA TYR A 360 -4.00 -10.37 -4.14
C TYR A 360 -4.39 -11.79 -4.59
N ALA A 361 -3.81 -12.32 -5.67
CA ALA A 361 -3.94 -13.71 -6.09
C ALA A 361 -2.99 -14.66 -5.35
N PHE A 362 -2.44 -14.25 -4.20
CA PHE A 362 -1.35 -14.94 -3.51
C PHE A 362 -1.73 -16.34 -2.98
N TRP A 363 -3.01 -16.69 -2.86
CA TRP A 363 -3.44 -18.04 -2.49
C TRP A 363 -3.46 -19.02 -3.68
N ILE A 364 -3.61 -18.52 -4.91
CA ILE A 364 -3.71 -19.36 -6.13
C ILE A 364 -2.50 -20.30 -6.29
N PRO A 365 -1.24 -19.85 -6.11
CA PRO A 365 -0.09 -20.74 -6.18
C PRO A 365 -0.15 -21.95 -5.24
N GLN A 366 -0.82 -21.84 -4.08
CA GLN A 366 -1.01 -22.98 -3.17
C GLN A 366 -2.14 -23.90 -3.65
N ILE A 367 -3.25 -23.34 -4.14
CA ILE A 367 -4.36 -24.12 -4.69
C ILE A 367 -3.85 -25.03 -5.82
N VAL A 368 -3.05 -24.47 -6.74
CA VAL A 368 -2.44 -25.21 -7.84
C VAL A 368 -1.44 -26.25 -7.32
N ALA A 369 -0.59 -25.89 -6.34
CA ALA A 369 0.36 -26.83 -5.75
C ALA A 369 -0.33 -28.02 -5.06
N ASN A 370 -1.46 -27.80 -4.40
CA ASN A 370 -2.26 -28.84 -3.74
C ASN A 370 -2.79 -29.85 -4.74
N VAL A 371 -3.32 -29.37 -5.86
CA VAL A 371 -3.84 -30.23 -6.94
C VAL A 371 -2.70 -31.04 -7.57
N ALA A 372 -1.62 -30.35 -7.94
CA ALA A 372 -0.49 -30.95 -8.65
C ALA A 372 0.20 -32.03 -7.83
N ARG A 373 0.46 -31.78 -6.54
CA ARG A 373 1.21 -32.70 -5.66
C ARG A 373 0.34 -33.56 -4.74
N ASP A 374 -0.98 -33.47 -4.88
CA ASP A 374 -1.97 -34.10 -4.01
C ASP A 374 -1.71 -33.88 -2.51
N SER A 375 -1.32 -32.66 -2.15
CA SER A 375 -0.93 -32.33 -0.78
C SER A 375 -2.16 -32.19 0.12
N ARG A 376 -2.23 -33.03 1.16
CA ARG A 376 -3.27 -32.94 2.21
C ARG A 376 -2.82 -32.06 3.37
N LYS A 377 -3.73 -31.17 3.80
CA LYS A 377 -3.59 -30.28 4.95
C LYS A 377 -2.23 -29.54 5.00
N PRO A 378 -1.84 -28.82 3.93
CA PRO A 378 -0.57 -28.09 3.87
C PRO A 378 -0.52 -26.84 4.77
N LEU A 379 -1.69 -26.22 5.00
CA LEU A 379 -1.81 -24.96 5.71
C LEU A 379 -2.79 -25.11 6.88
N HIS A 380 -2.49 -24.38 7.95
CA HIS A 380 -3.35 -24.28 9.12
C HIS A 380 -4.59 -23.42 8.81
N PRO A 381 -5.83 -23.85 9.15
CA PRO A 381 -7.04 -23.08 8.84
C PRO A 381 -7.05 -21.66 9.42
N HIS A 382 -6.58 -21.49 10.67
CA HIS A 382 -6.45 -20.15 11.28
C HIS A 382 -5.45 -19.25 10.55
N TYR A 383 -4.41 -19.81 9.92
CA TYR A 383 -3.48 -19.02 9.09
C TYR A 383 -4.18 -18.54 7.82
N ILE A 384 -4.94 -19.41 7.15
CA ILE A 384 -5.71 -19.04 5.94
C ILE A 384 -6.68 -17.90 6.25
N LEU A 385 -7.50 -18.05 7.29
CA LEU A 385 -8.49 -17.03 7.68
C LEU A 385 -7.82 -15.75 8.19
N GLY A 386 -6.81 -15.89 9.04
CA GLY A 386 -6.10 -14.76 9.65
C GLY A 386 -5.38 -13.89 8.63
N ILE A 387 -4.60 -14.50 7.71
CA ILE A 387 -3.91 -13.76 6.65
C ILE A 387 -4.90 -13.14 5.66
N THR A 388 -5.98 -13.85 5.30
CA THR A 388 -7.03 -13.31 4.42
C THR A 388 -7.67 -12.06 5.02
N LEU A 389 -8.08 -12.11 6.29
CA LEU A 389 -8.72 -10.99 6.97
C LEU A 389 -7.76 -9.81 7.16
N THR A 390 -6.55 -10.08 7.67
CA THR A 390 -5.57 -9.03 7.94
C THR A 390 -5.10 -8.32 6.67
N ARG A 391 -4.98 -9.03 5.54
CA ARG A 391 -4.58 -8.42 4.27
C ARG A 391 -5.72 -7.68 3.56
N LEU A 392 -6.99 -7.96 3.85
CA LEU A 392 -8.12 -7.17 3.33
C LEU A 392 -8.23 -5.78 3.96
N ALA A 393 -7.70 -5.58 5.17
CA ALA A 393 -7.87 -4.34 5.91
C ALA A 393 -7.31 -3.11 5.18
N ILE A 394 -6.14 -3.21 4.53
CA ILE A 394 -5.52 -2.10 3.79
C ILE A 394 -6.37 -1.68 2.57
N PRO A 395 -6.74 -2.58 1.63
CA PRO A 395 -7.57 -2.20 0.48
C PRO A 395 -8.98 -1.76 0.90
N LEU A 396 -9.56 -2.33 1.95
CA LEU A 396 -10.83 -1.85 2.50
C LEU A 396 -10.72 -0.44 3.09
N TYR A 397 -9.62 -0.12 3.79
CA TYR A 397 -9.37 1.23 4.28
C TYR A 397 -9.13 2.21 3.12
N ALA A 398 -8.34 1.82 2.12
CA ALA A 398 -7.98 2.69 1.01
C ALA A 398 -9.17 3.04 0.11
N PHE A 399 -9.98 2.05 -0.28
CA PHE A 399 -11.03 2.22 -1.28
C PHE A 399 -12.45 2.22 -0.70
N GLY A 400 -12.64 1.75 0.54
CA GLY A 400 -13.95 1.63 1.18
C GLY A 400 -14.24 2.71 2.23
N CYS A 401 -13.21 3.36 2.79
CA CYS A 401 -13.40 4.41 3.79
C CYS A 401 -13.54 5.79 3.11
N PRO A 402 -14.69 6.47 3.24
CA PRO A 402 -14.88 7.83 2.69
C PRO A 402 -14.01 8.88 3.38
N ARG A 403 -13.47 8.56 4.56
CA ARG A 403 -12.58 9.42 5.35
C ARG A 403 -11.15 8.88 5.35
N ASN A 404 -10.68 8.36 4.21
CA ASN A 404 -9.32 7.84 4.10
C ASN A 404 -8.26 8.96 4.22
N PHE A 405 -7.09 8.58 4.73
CA PHE A 405 -5.91 9.45 4.72
C PHE A 405 -5.42 9.70 3.28
N MET A 406 -5.47 8.68 2.41
CA MET A 406 -4.91 8.74 1.05
C MET A 406 -5.75 9.55 0.03
N ARG A 407 -6.92 10.10 0.43
CA ARG A 407 -7.85 10.88 -0.42
C ARG A 407 -8.22 10.21 -1.76
N ILE A 408 -8.21 8.88 -1.79
CA ILE A 408 -8.68 8.10 -2.94
C ILE A 408 -10.22 8.11 -2.93
N GLU A 409 -10.84 8.27 -4.09
CA GLU A 409 -12.30 8.19 -4.21
C GLU A 409 -12.82 6.80 -3.82
N VAL A 410 -13.98 6.77 -3.16
CA VAL A 410 -14.58 5.51 -2.70
C VAL A 410 -15.13 4.75 -3.90
N ASP A 411 -14.63 3.53 -4.12
CA ASP A 411 -15.10 2.62 -5.16
C ASP A 411 -15.62 1.33 -4.51
N VAL A 412 -16.91 1.34 -4.16
CA VAL A 412 -17.57 0.24 -3.46
C VAL A 412 -17.56 -1.04 -4.31
N GLY A 413 -17.72 -0.92 -5.63
CA GLY A 413 -17.71 -2.06 -6.54
C GLY A 413 -16.36 -2.77 -6.54
N TRP A 414 -15.27 -2.01 -6.59
CA TRP A 414 -13.93 -2.56 -6.52
C TRP A 414 -13.62 -3.21 -5.16
N CYS A 415 -14.05 -2.61 -4.04
CA CYS A 415 -13.94 -3.20 -2.70
C CYS A 415 -14.66 -4.54 -2.59
N ILE A 416 -15.90 -4.63 -3.08
CA ILE A 416 -16.66 -5.88 -3.09
C ILE A 416 -15.97 -6.91 -3.98
N GLY A 417 -15.49 -6.50 -5.16
CA GLY A 417 -14.77 -7.36 -6.09
C GLY A 417 -13.51 -7.98 -5.49
N ILE A 418 -12.62 -7.17 -4.91
CA ILE A 418 -11.37 -7.67 -4.32
C ILE A 418 -11.62 -8.53 -3.07
N SER A 419 -12.60 -8.16 -2.24
CA SER A 419 -13.00 -8.93 -1.06
C SER A 419 -13.55 -10.29 -1.46
N SER A 420 -14.46 -10.32 -2.45
CA SER A 420 -15.03 -11.55 -2.99
C SER A 420 -13.96 -12.43 -3.62
N PHE A 421 -13.04 -11.84 -4.39
CA PHE A 421 -11.94 -12.56 -5.03
C PHE A 421 -11.03 -13.26 -4.00
N LEU A 422 -10.65 -12.56 -2.92
CA LEU A 422 -9.78 -13.15 -1.91
C LEU A 422 -10.51 -14.16 -1.03
N LEU A 423 -11.75 -13.87 -0.64
CA LEU A 423 -12.57 -14.80 0.15
C LEU A 423 -12.87 -16.08 -0.63
N LEU A 424 -13.08 -15.99 -1.95
CA LEU A 424 -13.26 -17.16 -2.80
C LEU A 424 -12.00 -18.03 -2.83
N GLN A 425 -10.81 -17.43 -2.97
CA GLN A 425 -9.55 -18.18 -2.91
C GLN A 425 -9.37 -18.89 -1.56
N ALA A 426 -9.64 -18.20 -0.45
CA ALA A 426 -9.55 -18.77 0.89
C ALA A 426 -10.57 -19.91 1.10
N PHE A 427 -11.80 -19.73 0.60
CA PHE A 427 -12.83 -20.75 0.60
C PHE A 427 -12.38 -22.02 -0.14
N PHE A 428 -11.82 -21.88 -1.34
CA PHE A 428 -11.26 -23.02 -2.09
C PHE A 428 -10.15 -23.75 -1.33
N LEU A 429 -9.24 -23.03 -0.66
CA LEU A 429 -8.20 -23.65 0.17
C LEU A 429 -8.76 -24.39 1.38
N LEU A 430 -9.77 -23.83 2.06
CA LEU A 430 -10.46 -24.51 3.16
C LEU A 430 -11.20 -25.76 2.67
N LEU A 431 -11.81 -25.68 1.50
CA LEU A 431 -12.47 -26.83 0.88
C LEU A 431 -11.47 -27.94 0.53
N GLN A 432 -10.29 -27.58 0.00
CA GLN A 432 -9.18 -28.53 -0.19
C GLN A 432 -8.67 -29.11 1.13
N HIS A 433 -8.74 -28.37 2.24
CA HIS A 433 -8.33 -28.85 3.56
C HIS A 433 -9.28 -29.93 4.11
N TYR A 434 -10.61 -29.75 3.96
CA TYR A 434 -11.61 -30.67 4.51
C TYR A 434 -12.01 -31.80 3.55
N LEU A 435 -12.24 -31.50 2.26
CA LEU A 435 -12.71 -32.47 1.26
C LEU A 435 -11.56 -33.11 0.46
N GLY A 436 -10.34 -32.57 0.58
CA GLY A 436 -9.14 -33.04 -0.11
C GLY A 436 -8.79 -32.19 -1.34
N SER A 437 -7.51 -32.24 -1.72
CA SER A 437 -6.86 -31.45 -2.79
C SER A 437 -7.53 -31.52 -4.16
N ARG A 438 -8.14 -32.66 -4.49
CA ARG A 438 -8.68 -32.96 -5.83
C ARG A 438 -10.19 -33.23 -5.83
N TRP A 439 -10.91 -32.79 -4.80
CA TRP A 439 -12.35 -33.05 -4.65
C TRP A 439 -13.19 -32.63 -5.87
N PHE A 440 -12.79 -31.57 -6.57
CA PHE A 440 -13.49 -31.04 -7.75
C PHE A 440 -13.07 -31.68 -9.09
N ILE A 441 -12.11 -32.60 -9.11
CA ILE A 441 -11.59 -33.22 -10.35
C ILE A 441 -12.19 -34.63 -10.52
N PRO A 442 -12.84 -34.93 -11.67
CA PRO A 442 -13.34 -36.28 -11.95
C PRO A 442 -12.21 -37.32 -11.97
N ARG A 443 -12.45 -38.49 -11.37
CA ARG A 443 -11.45 -39.57 -11.20
C ARG A 443 -10.73 -40.01 -12.49
N LYS A 444 -11.35 -39.81 -13.66
CA LYS A 444 -10.81 -40.19 -14.98
C LYS A 444 -9.59 -39.37 -15.42
N PHE A 445 -9.38 -38.18 -14.86
CA PHE A 445 -8.28 -37.28 -15.25
C PHE A 445 -7.10 -37.30 -14.25
N LEU A 446 -7.16 -38.16 -13.23
CA LEU A 446 -6.10 -38.24 -12.22
C LEU A 446 -5.00 -39.21 -12.69
N PRO A 447 -3.72 -38.85 -12.50
CA PRO A 447 -2.62 -39.79 -12.71
C PRO A 447 -2.74 -40.97 -11.74
N GLU A 448 -2.35 -42.15 -12.22
CA GLU A 448 -2.36 -43.38 -11.43
C GLU A 448 -1.43 -43.25 -10.22
N LYS A 449 -1.98 -43.41 -9.01
CA LYS A 449 -1.20 -43.36 -7.77
C LYS A 449 -0.51 -44.69 -7.55
N TYR A 450 0.71 -44.65 -6.98
CA TYR A 450 1.35 -45.87 -6.51
C TYR A 450 0.51 -46.49 -5.38
N SER A 451 0.04 -47.72 -5.59
CA SER A 451 -0.69 -48.45 -4.57
C SER A 451 0.28 -49.08 -3.58
N TYR A 452 0.35 -48.52 -2.38
CA TYR A 452 1.10 -49.10 -1.26
C TYR A 452 0.53 -50.44 -0.78
N PHE A 453 -0.74 -50.72 -1.10
CA PHE A 453 -1.44 -51.95 -0.73
C PHE A 453 -1.37 -52.99 -1.84
N ARG A 454 -0.17 -53.24 -2.37
CA ARG A 454 0.05 -54.26 -3.40
C ARG A 454 0.27 -55.62 -2.74
N ARG A 455 -0.33 -56.66 -3.31
CA ARG A 455 -0.06 -58.05 -2.92
C ARG A 455 1.34 -58.43 -3.38
N ILE A 456 2.22 -58.77 -2.44
CA ILE A 456 3.55 -59.34 -2.74
C ILE A 456 3.33 -60.81 -3.09
N ASP A 457 3.87 -61.25 -4.23
CA ASP A 457 3.84 -62.66 -4.60
C ASP A 457 4.80 -63.45 -3.70
N ARG A 458 4.30 -64.53 -3.10
CA ARG A 458 5.06 -65.34 -2.13
C ARG A 458 6.29 -65.98 -2.76
N THR A 459 6.31 -66.13 -4.08
CA THR A 459 7.40 -66.71 -4.88
C THR A 459 8.60 -65.75 -5.04
N ALA A 460 8.38 -64.44 -5.09
CA ALA A 460 9.47 -63.45 -5.24
C ALA A 460 10.29 -63.26 -3.95
N LEU A 461 9.66 -63.50 -2.80
CA LEU A 461 10.27 -63.36 -1.47
C LEU A 461 10.94 -64.68 -1.00
N GLN A 462 10.76 -65.78 -1.74
CA GLN A 462 11.36 -67.11 -1.49
C GLN A 462 12.84 -67.24 -1.87
N ILE A 463 13.45 -66.24 -2.52
CA ILE A 463 14.86 -66.31 -2.97
C ILE A 463 15.86 -66.18 -1.79
N GLY A 464 15.39 -65.89 -0.57
CA GLY A 464 16.27 -65.54 0.56
C GLY A 464 16.35 -66.49 1.75
N LEU A 465 15.31 -67.25 2.11
CA LEU A 465 15.28 -67.92 3.42
C LEU A 465 14.48 -69.24 3.42
N ASN A 466 15.13 -70.32 3.89
CA ASN A 466 14.52 -71.61 4.20
C ASN A 466 13.63 -71.49 5.45
N GLY A 467 12.33 -71.78 5.34
CA GLY A 467 11.46 -72.02 6.51
C GLY A 467 10.02 -71.56 6.31
N ASP A 468 9.08 -72.44 6.68
CA ASP A 468 7.63 -72.41 6.38
C ASP A 468 6.80 -71.24 6.97
N ASN A 469 7.41 -70.18 7.50
CA ASN A 469 6.70 -68.97 7.93
C ASN A 469 7.50 -67.72 7.53
N MET A 470 7.09 -67.08 6.43
CA MET A 470 7.73 -65.86 5.94
C MET A 470 7.28 -64.65 6.78
N VAL A 471 7.95 -64.44 7.90
CA VAL A 471 7.75 -63.28 8.78
C VAL A 471 8.69 -62.16 8.35
N VAL A 472 8.15 -61.03 7.91
CA VAL A 472 8.94 -59.81 7.63
C VAL A 472 8.78 -58.86 8.80
N ASP A 473 9.89 -58.45 9.42
CA ASP A 473 9.84 -57.52 10.54
C ASP A 473 9.77 -56.06 10.08
N CYS A 474 8.89 -55.28 10.70
CA CYS A 474 8.83 -53.85 10.46
C CYS A 474 9.96 -53.14 11.21
N VAL A 475 10.92 -52.56 10.48
CA VAL A 475 12.08 -51.84 11.07
C VAL A 475 11.68 -50.66 11.97
N ILE A 476 10.45 -50.13 11.81
CA ILE A 476 9.96 -48.98 12.59
C ILE A 476 9.56 -49.38 14.02
N CYS A 477 8.84 -50.50 14.17
CA CYS A 477 8.35 -50.95 15.48
C CYS A 477 8.98 -52.26 15.96
N MET A 478 9.88 -52.85 15.17
CA MET A 478 10.59 -54.10 15.44
C MET A 478 9.67 -55.29 15.72
N ALA A 479 8.48 -55.30 15.09
CA ALA A 479 7.50 -56.37 15.22
C ALA A 479 7.20 -57.01 13.87
N ALA A 480 6.84 -58.29 13.89
CA ALA A 480 6.43 -59.08 12.75
C ALA A 480 5.26 -58.42 11.97
N VAL A 481 5.34 -58.43 10.64
CA VAL A 481 4.27 -58.01 9.74
C VAL A 481 3.57 -59.25 9.19
N ASP A 482 2.29 -59.41 9.50
CA ASP A 482 1.49 -60.51 8.98
C ASP A 482 1.09 -60.27 7.51
N ILE A 483 1.84 -60.87 6.58
CA ILE A 483 1.58 -60.78 5.12
C ILE A 483 0.39 -61.68 4.72
N GLY A 484 -0.07 -62.58 5.60
CA GLY A 484 -1.00 -63.65 5.30
C GLY A 484 -2.49 -63.33 5.39
N GLN A 485 -2.94 -62.36 6.19
CA GLN A 485 -4.35 -62.29 6.59
C GLN A 485 -5.15 -61.07 6.08
N ARG A 486 -4.57 -59.88 5.89
CA ARG A 486 -5.26 -58.74 5.24
C ARG A 486 -4.28 -57.78 4.59
N SER A 487 -4.51 -57.44 3.32
CA SER A 487 -3.67 -56.48 2.57
C SER A 487 -3.81 -55.03 3.05
N SER A 488 -4.67 -54.73 4.03
CA SER A 488 -4.88 -53.38 4.58
C SER A 488 -3.90 -52.98 5.68
N ASP A 489 -3.24 -53.96 6.30
CA ASP A 489 -2.46 -53.74 7.52
C ASP A 489 -0.96 -53.65 7.23
N CYS A 490 -0.56 -53.95 5.98
CA CYS A 490 0.79 -53.81 5.47
C CYS A 490 0.85 -52.82 4.30
N MET A 491 1.93 -52.06 4.21
CA MET A 491 2.26 -51.18 3.10
C MET A 491 3.61 -51.59 2.51
N VAL A 492 3.69 -51.56 1.19
CA VAL A 492 4.89 -51.88 0.42
C VAL A 492 5.35 -50.61 -0.28
N THR A 493 6.63 -50.29 -0.17
CA THR A 493 7.23 -49.14 -0.85
C THR A 493 7.62 -49.48 -2.29
N PRO A 494 7.84 -48.49 -3.19
CA PRO A 494 8.36 -48.75 -4.54
C PRO A 494 9.78 -49.36 -4.61
N CYS A 495 10.46 -49.44 -3.47
CA CYS A 495 11.72 -50.16 -3.30
C CYS A 495 11.53 -51.54 -2.65
N ASP A 496 10.30 -52.05 -2.65
CA ASP A 496 9.87 -53.38 -2.20
C ASP A 496 10.13 -53.68 -0.72
N HIS A 497 10.24 -52.65 0.12
CA HIS A 497 10.30 -52.82 1.58
C HIS A 497 8.89 -52.81 2.19
N VAL A 498 8.68 -53.67 3.19
CA VAL A 498 7.37 -53.92 3.81
C VAL A 498 7.34 -53.35 5.23
N PHE A 499 6.22 -52.70 5.58
CA PHE A 499 6.00 -52.12 6.91
C PHE A 499 4.54 -52.26 7.32
N HIS A 500 4.21 -52.13 8.61
CA HIS A 500 2.82 -51.92 9.01
C HIS A 500 2.29 -50.60 8.46
N SER A 501 1.03 -50.59 8.02
CA SER A 501 0.37 -49.41 7.44
C SER A 501 0.44 -48.20 8.38
N GLY A 502 0.10 -48.38 9.65
CA GLY A 502 0.16 -47.32 10.67
C GLY A 502 1.58 -46.87 11.04
N CYS A 503 2.60 -47.73 10.85
CA CYS A 503 4.00 -47.37 11.09
C CYS A 503 4.55 -46.52 9.94
N LEU A 504 4.36 -46.97 8.70
CA LEU A 504 4.84 -46.23 7.53
C LEU A 504 4.11 -44.89 7.38
N GLN A 505 2.80 -44.84 7.65
CA GLN A 505 2.04 -43.58 7.60
C GLN A 505 2.58 -42.54 8.58
N ARG A 506 2.80 -42.91 9.85
CA ARG A 506 3.40 -42.02 10.86
C ARG A 506 4.82 -41.60 10.48
N TRP A 507 5.60 -42.48 9.85
CA TRP A 507 6.92 -42.14 9.36
C TRP A 507 6.87 -41.13 8.21
N MET A 508 5.97 -41.32 7.24
CA MET A 508 5.75 -40.41 6.10
C MET A 508 5.25 -39.02 6.55
N ASP A 509 4.57 -38.94 7.70
CA ASP A 509 4.23 -37.66 8.34
C ASP A 509 5.44 -36.91 8.90
N ILE A 510 6.59 -37.56 9.07
CA ILE A 510 7.85 -36.93 9.51
C ILE A 510 8.81 -36.74 8.33
N LYS A 511 9.07 -37.80 7.55
CA LYS A 511 10.00 -37.84 6.42
C LYS A 511 9.47 -38.69 5.25
N MET A 512 9.62 -38.16 4.03
CA MET A 512 9.19 -38.82 2.78
C MET A 512 10.30 -39.71 2.17
N GLU A 513 10.92 -40.55 2.99
CA GLU A 513 12.02 -41.45 2.62
C GLU A 513 11.79 -42.85 3.20
N CYS A 514 12.20 -43.90 2.49
CA CYS A 514 12.10 -45.29 2.98
C CYS A 514 12.96 -45.47 4.25
N PRO A 515 12.41 -46.00 5.36
CA PRO A 515 13.19 -46.26 6.58
C PRO A 515 14.40 -47.17 6.37
N THR A 516 14.32 -48.11 5.43
CA THR A 516 15.37 -49.11 5.19
C THR A 516 16.45 -48.59 4.24
N CYS A 517 16.07 -48.09 3.05
CA CYS A 517 17.03 -47.73 2.01
C CYS A 517 17.14 -46.23 1.70
N ARG A 518 16.40 -45.36 2.41
CA ARG A 518 16.37 -43.90 2.25
C ARG A 518 15.97 -43.38 0.87
N ARG A 519 15.47 -44.24 -0.02
CA ARG A 519 14.90 -43.82 -1.31
C ARG A 519 13.65 -42.96 -1.06
N SER A 520 13.47 -41.90 -1.84
CA SER A 520 12.30 -41.03 -1.75
C SER A 520 11.01 -41.81 -2.03
N LEU A 521 9.98 -41.52 -1.24
CA LEU A 521 8.67 -42.16 -1.36
C LEU A 521 7.68 -41.23 -2.09
N PRO A 522 6.81 -41.77 -2.96
CA PRO A 522 5.68 -41.02 -3.48
C PRO A 522 4.71 -40.59 -2.35
N PRO A 523 3.84 -39.60 -2.57
CA PRO A 523 2.79 -39.24 -1.61
C PRO A 523 1.66 -40.29 -1.58
N LEU A 524 1.04 -40.47 -0.40
CA LEU A 524 -0.14 -41.34 -0.16
C LEU A 524 -1.40 -40.88 -0.92
#